data_AF-A0A0B7HK30-F1
#
_entry.id   AF-A0A0B7HK30-F1
#
_cell.length_a   1.000
_cell.length_b   1.000
_cell.length_c   1.000
_cell.angle_alpha   90.00
_cell.angle_beta   90.00
_cell.angle_gamma   90.00
#
_symmetry.space_group_name_H-M   'P 1'
#
loop_
_entity.id
_entity.type
_entity.pdbx_description
1 polymer ?
#
loop_
_entity_poly.entity_id
_entity_poly.type
_entity_poly.pdbx_seq_one_letter_code
_entity_poly.pdbx_strand_id
1 'polypeptide(L)' 'MWLANTPAYVQEAVESLNQFLGTKVTIKLSKNGKGSLVIPFSSEDDFNRIQQLFKKND' A
#
# COMPACT_ATOMS: atom_id res chain seq x y z
N MET A 1 18.59 -1.81 7.84
CA MET A 1 17.75 -0.59 8.03
C MET A 1 17.08 -0.25 6.71
N TRP A 2 15.81 -0.64 6.52
CA TRP A 2 15.05 -0.45 5.27
C TRP A 2 14.17 0.80 5.28
N LEU A 3 14.50 1.80 6.11
CA LEU A 3 13.67 2.99 6.31
C LEU A 3 14.40 4.32 6.09
N ALA A 4 15.72 4.33 5.86
CA ALA A 4 16.50 5.57 5.89
C ALA A 4 16.33 6.48 4.65
N ASN A 5 15.63 6.04 3.58
CA ASN A 5 15.49 6.82 2.34
C ASN A 5 14.12 6.65 1.65
N THR A 6 13.05 6.36 2.41
CA THR A 6 11.70 6.29 1.86
C THR A 6 11.09 7.70 1.81
N PRO A 7 10.65 8.21 0.66
CA PRO A 7 10.01 9.52 0.57
C PRO A 7 8.77 9.64 1.46
N ALA A 8 8.50 10.84 2.01
CA ALA A 8 7.37 11.09 2.90
C ALA A 8 6.01 10.65 2.32
N TYR A 9 5.77 10.95 1.03
CA TYR A 9 4.52 10.56 0.34
C TYR A 9 4.28 9.04 0.35
N VAL A 10 5.34 8.24 0.42
CA VAL A 10 5.27 6.77 0.45
C VAL A 10 4.93 6.31 1.86
N GLN A 11 5.51 6.94 2.88
CA GLN A 11 5.22 6.63 4.28
C GLN A 11 3.77 6.96 4.63
N GLU A 12 3.29 8.14 4.23
CA GLU A 12 1.91 8.57 4.41
C GLU A 12 0.93 7.62 3.70
N ALA A 13 1.24 7.21 2.47
CA ALA A 13 0.44 6.24 1.73
C ALA A 13 0.41 4.88 2.45
N VAL A 14 1.54 4.37 2.97
CA VAL A 14 1.58 3.10 3.71
C VAL A 14 0.73 3.17 4.98
N GLU A 15 0.82 4.25 5.74
CA GLU A 15 0.06 4.41 6.98
C GLU A 15 -1.45 4.45 6.72
N SER A 16 -1.88 5.24 5.73
CA SER A 16 -3.28 5.32 5.32
C SER A 16 -3.81 3.97 4.81
N LEU A 17 -3.04 3.27 3.98
CA LEU A 17 -3.43 1.95 3.47
C LEU A 17 -3.49 0.89 4.57
N ASN A 18 -2.55 0.92 5.52
CA ASN A 18 -2.56 0.01 6.67
C ASN A 18 -3.80 0.23 7.55
N GLN A 19 -4.17 1.50 7.79
CA GLN A 19 -5.36 1.85 8.57
C GLN A 19 -6.65 1.43 7.85
N PHE A 20 -6.75 1.67 6.54
CA PHE A 20 -7.94 1.35 5.77
C PHE A 20 -8.13 -0.16 5.58
N LEU A 21 -7.06 -0.89 5.29
CA LEU A 21 -7.12 -2.31 4.99
C LEU A 21 -6.99 -3.20 6.23
N GLY A 22 -6.51 -2.65 7.35
CA GLY A 22 -6.23 -3.42 8.57
C GLY A 22 -5.09 -4.43 8.41
N THR A 23 -4.30 -4.32 7.34
CA THR A 23 -3.21 -5.25 7.00
C THR A 23 -1.91 -4.49 6.73
N LYS A 24 -0.77 -5.15 6.92
CA LYS A 24 0.55 -4.54 6.68
C LYS A 24 0.88 -4.56 5.20
N VAL A 25 0.81 -3.40 4.58
CA VAL A 25 1.17 -3.17 3.19
C VAL A 25 2.68 -2.97 3.05
N THR A 26 3.26 -3.55 2.01
CA THR A 26 4.69 -3.42 1.71
C THR A 26 4.90 -2.60 0.45
N ILE A 27 5.73 -1.55 0.55
CA ILE A 27 6.19 -0.80 -0.63
C ILE A 27 7.67 -1.05 -0.87
N LYS A 28 7.99 -1.44 -2.10
CA LYS A 28 9.36 -1.59 -2.60
C LYS A 28 9.62 -0.53 -3.66
N LEU A 29 10.63 0.30 -3.45
CA LEU A 29 11.09 1.27 -4.44
C LEU A 29 12.43 0.82 -4.98
N SER A 30 12.50 0.65 -6.29
CA SER A 30 13.73 0.34 -7.00
C SER A 30 14.42 1.62 -7.44
N LYS A 31 15.76 1.58 -7.51
CA LYS A 31 16.61 2.74 -7.88
C LYS A 31 16.35 3.30 -9.29
N ASN A 32 15.63 2.57 -10.13
CA ASN A 32 15.23 2.95 -11.48
C ASN A 32 13.84 3.63 -11.54
N GLY A 33 13.29 4.06 -10.40
CA GLY A 33 11.97 4.69 -10.32
C GLY A 33 10.80 3.71 -10.35
N LYS A 34 11.05 2.39 -10.44
CA LYS A 34 9.97 1.39 -10.36
C LYS A 34 9.54 1.19 -8.91
N GLY A 35 8.27 1.47 -8.62
CA GLY A 35 7.62 1.12 -7.36
C GLY A 35 6.88 -0.21 -7.47
N SER A 36 6.79 -0.94 -6.37
CA SER A 36 5.92 -2.11 -6.22
C SER A 36 5.19 -2.02 -4.88
N LEU A 37 3.85 -2.11 -4.94
CA LEU A 37 2.96 -2.15 -3.79
C LEU A 37 2.46 -3.59 -3.64
N VAL A 38 2.67 -4.18 -2.46
CA VAL A 38 2.19 -5.52 -2.15
C VAL A 38 1.21 -5.43 -0.99
N ILE A 39 -0.04 -5.80 -1.27
CA ILE A 39 -1.13 -5.83 -0.31
C ILE A 39 -1.51 -7.30 -0.09
N PRO A 40 -1.17 -7.90 1.07
CA PRO A 40 -1.60 -9.24 1.38
C PRO A 40 -3.09 -9.26 1.71
N PHE A 41 -3.82 -10.23 1.18
CA PHE A 41 -5.23 -10.50 1.48
C PHE A 41 -5.39 -11.96 1.90
N SER A 42 -6.29 -12.21 2.84
CA SER A 42 -6.52 -13.55 3.41
C SER A 42 -7.95 -14.06 3.17
N SER A 43 -8.83 -13.17 2.73
CA SER A 43 -10.25 -13.41 2.51
C SER A 43 -10.74 -12.67 1.26
N GLU A 44 -11.91 -13.07 0.79
CA GLU A 44 -12.62 -12.37 -0.29
C GLU A 44 -13.06 -10.96 0.14
N ASP A 45 -13.48 -10.77 1.40
CA ASP A 45 -13.80 -9.46 1.97
C ASP A 45 -12.61 -8.49 1.93
N ASP A 46 -11.40 -8.95 2.27
CA ASP A 46 -10.18 -8.14 2.16
C ASP A 46 -9.94 -7.72 0.71
N PHE A 47 -10.13 -8.63 -0.24
CA PHE A 47 -10.00 -8.34 -1.66
C PHE A 47 -11.03 -7.31 -2.13
N ASN A 48 -12.29 -7.43 -1.69
CA ASN A 48 -13.36 -6.49 -2.00
C ASN A 48 -13.06 -5.08 -1.44
N ARG A 49 -12.50 -4.96 -0.24
CA ARG A 49 -12.04 -3.66 0.31
C ARG A 49 -10.93 -3.04 -0.52
N ILE A 50 -9.97 -3.85 -0.98
CA ILE A 50 -8.91 -3.38 -1.89
C ILE A 50 -9.53 -2.85 -3.19
N GLN A 51 -10.52 -3.54 -3.75
CA GLN A 51 -11.21 -3.08 -4.95
C GLN A 51 -11.98 -1.76 -4.74
N GLN A 52 -12.53 -1.52 -3.55
CA GLN A 52 -13.22 -0.27 -3.23
C GLN A 52 -12.28 0.95 -3.26
N LEU A 53 -11.00 0.79 -2.92
CA LEU A 53 -10.00 1.87 -3.03
C LEU A 53 -9.85 2.38 -4.47
N PHE A 54 -9.92 1.50 -5.47
CA PHE A 54 -9.74 1.85 -6.88
C PHE A 54 -11.03 2.38 -7.53
N LYS A 55 -12.19 2.05 -6.98
CA LYS A 55 -13.49 2.48 -7.50
C LYS A 55 -13.87 3.90 -7.09
N LYS A 56 -13.13 4.54 -6.18
CA LYS A 56 -13.40 5.90 -5.69
C LYS A 56 -12.89 6.95 -6.69
N ASN A 57 -13.43 6.93 -7.91
CA ASN A 57 -13.26 7.95 -8.95
C ASN A 57 -14.58 8.10 -9.71
N ASP A 58 -15.58 8.66 -9.04
CA ASP A 58 -16.68 9.45 -9.61
C ASP A 58 -17.12 10.47 -8.54
#